data_AF-Q1Q4C0-F1
#
_entry.id   AF-Q1Q4C0-F1
#
_cell.length_a   1.000
_cell.length_b   1.000
_cell.length_c   1.000
_cell.angle_alpha   90.00
_cell.angle_beta   90.00
_cell.angle_gamma   90.00
#
_symmetry.space_group_name_H-M   'P 1'
#
loop_
_entity.id
_entity.type
_entity.pdbx_description
1 polymer ?
#
loop_
_entity_poly.entity_id
_entity_poly.type
_entity_poly.pdbx_seq_one_letter_code
_entity_poly.pdbx_strand_id
1 'polypeptide(L)'
;MYFEDLEVWKSARELTNKIYGITKDGTFSKDYGLRDQIRRASVSIMSNIAEGYERGGNQEFIQFLSIAKGSCGEVRCQRERV
;
A
#
# COMPACT_ATOMS: atom_id res chain seq x y z
N MET A 1 13.61 -10.61 14.30
CA MET A 1 12.87 -10.46 13.04
C MET A 1 12.14 -9.15 13.11
N TYR A 2 12.34 -8.29 12.12
CA TYR A 2 11.65 -7.01 11.99
C TYR A 2 10.56 -7.12 10.92
N PHE A 3 9.64 -6.15 10.86
CA PHE A 3 8.58 -6.19 9.84
C PHE A 3 9.16 -6.14 8.41
N GLU A 4 10.35 -5.55 8.23
CA GLU A 4 11.08 -5.48 6.96
C GLU A 4 11.52 -6.85 6.45
N ASP A 5 11.63 -7.84 7.34
CA ASP A 5 11.95 -9.22 6.98
C ASP A 5 10.76 -9.95 6.34
N LEU A 6 9.53 -9.44 6.53
CA LEU A 6 8.30 -10.07 6.02
C LEU A 6 8.19 -9.95 4.51
N GLU A 7 8.00 -11.07 3.82
CA GLU A 7 7.79 -11.10 2.36
C GLU A 7 6.57 -10.28 1.90
N VAL A 8 5.51 -10.26 2.72
CA VAL A 8 4.32 -9.44 2.44
C VAL A 8 4.61 -7.94 2.51
N TRP A 9 5.49 -7.50 3.41
CA TRP A 9 5.92 -6.12 3.50
C TRP A 9 6.83 -5.73 2.33
N LYS A 10 7.79 -6.59 1.97
CA LYS A 10 8.67 -6.39 0.81
C LYS A 10 7.86 -6.26 -0.48
N SER A 11 6.86 -7.13 -0.67
CA SER A 11 5.93 -7.07 -1.79
C SER A 11 5.11 -5.77 -1.82
N ALA A 12 4.64 -5.32 -0.65
CA ALA A 12 3.95 -4.05 -0.54
C ALA A 12 4.86 -2.86 -0.92
N ARG A 13 6.12 -2.87 -0.48
CA ARG A 13 7.13 -1.86 -0.84
C ARG A 13 7.42 -1.81 -2.33
N GLU A 14 7.58 -2.96 -2.97
CA GLU A 14 7.73 -3.01 -4.43
C GLU A 14 6.51 -2.46 -5.16
N LEU A 15 5.30 -2.78 -4.70
CA LEU A 15 4.06 -2.23 -5.25
C LEU A 15 4.03 -0.70 -5.10
N THR A 16 4.32 -0.16 -3.91
CA THR A 16 4.38 1.27 -3.67
C THR A 16 5.38 1.94 -4.62
N ASN A 17 6.59 1.41 -4.77
CA ASN A 17 7.60 1.95 -5.69
C ASN A 17 7.10 1.96 -7.15
N LYS A 18 6.43 0.88 -7.59
CA LYS A 18 5.81 0.82 -8.93
C LYS A 18 4.73 1.88 -9.10
N ILE A 19 3.85 2.05 -8.11
CA ILE A 19 2.80 3.10 -8.14
C ILE A 19 3.43 4.49 -8.23
N TYR A 20 4.45 4.80 -7.44
CA TYR A 20 5.17 6.07 -7.56
C TYR A 20 5.83 6.24 -8.93
N GLY A 21 6.40 5.17 -9.48
CA GLY A 21 7.00 5.14 -10.81
C GLY A 21 6.03 5.48 -11.94
N ILE A 22 4.82 4.91 -11.93
CA ILE A 22 3.81 5.17 -12.99
C ILE A 22 3.08 6.50 -12.80
N THR A 23 3.02 7.01 -11.56
CA THR A 23 2.30 8.25 -11.23
C THR A 23 3.15 9.52 -11.31
N LYS A 24 4.47 9.40 -11.49
CA LYS A 24 5.36 10.57 -11.47
C LYS A 24 5.35 11.36 -12.79
N ASP A 25 5.03 10.72 -13.91
CA ASP A 25 5.10 11.30 -15.26
C ASP A 25 3.77 11.18 -16.03
N GLY A 26 3.69 11.79 -17.22
CA GLY A 26 2.59 11.62 -18.17
C GLY A 26 1.28 12.35 -17.82
N THR A 27 0.16 11.82 -18.29
CA THR A 27 -1.19 12.32 -17.95
C THR A 27 -1.54 12.06 -16.49
N PHE A 28 -1.05 10.94 -15.95
CA PHE A 28 -1.31 10.52 -14.57
C PHE A 28 -0.71 11.48 -13.53
N SER A 29 0.42 12.13 -13.84
CA SER A 29 1.01 13.12 -12.95
C SER A 29 0.19 14.41 -12.81
N LYS A 30 -0.67 14.70 -13.81
CA LYS A 30 -1.53 15.88 -13.89
C LYS A 30 -2.91 15.66 -13.25
N ASP A 31 -3.35 14.40 -13.10
CA ASP A 31 -4.55 14.06 -12.33
C ASP A 31 -4.20 13.95 -10.84
N TYR A 32 -4.07 15.09 -10.18
CA TYR A 32 -3.69 15.18 -8.77
C TYR A 32 -4.58 14.32 -7.86
N GLY A 33 -5.89 14.26 -8.12
CA GLY A 33 -6.83 13.51 -7.30
C GLY A 33 -6.57 12.01 -7.38
N LEU A 34 -6.53 11.47 -8.59
CA LEU A 34 -6.30 10.03 -8.81
C LEU A 34 -4.89 9.62 -8.37
N ARG A 35 -3.89 10.43 -8.72
CA ARG A 35 -2.48 10.25 -8.35
C ARG A 35 -2.29 10.17 -6.84
N ASP A 36 -2.86 11.11 -6.09
CA ASP A 36 -2.67 11.17 -4.65
C ASP A 36 -3.50 10.09 -3.94
N GLN A 37 -4.65 9.70 -4.48
CA GLN A 37 -5.46 8.60 -3.94
C GLN A 37 -4.74 7.25 -4.09
N ILE A 38 -4.24 6.91 -5.29
CA ILE A 38 -3.58 5.63 -5.52
C ILE A 38 -2.24 5.53 -4.76
N ARG A 39 -1.49 6.64 -4.64
CA ARG A 39 -0.26 6.69 -3.84
C ARG A 39 -0.55 6.44 -2.36
N ARG A 40 -1.52 7.15 -1.76
CA ARG A 40 -1.89 6.96 -0.36
C ARG A 40 -2.37 5.54 -0.08
N ALA A 41 -3.22 4.98 -0.94
CA ALA A 41 -3.65 3.59 -0.83
C ALA A 41 -2.45 2.62 -0.85
N SER A 42 -1.48 2.83 -1.76
CA SER A 42 -0.29 1.98 -1.84
C SER A 42 0.61 2.08 -0.60
N VAL A 43 0.77 3.27 -0.02
CA VAL A 43 1.55 3.47 1.21
C VAL A 43 0.86 2.84 2.42
N SER A 44 -0.47 2.98 2.50
CA SER A 44 -1.29 2.40 3.57
C SER A 44 -1.10 0.89 3.71
N ILE A 45 -0.89 0.16 2.60
CA ILE A 45 -0.62 -1.29 2.64
C ILE A 45 0.63 -1.59 3.48
N MET A 46 1.75 -0.91 3.20
CA MET A 46 3.00 -1.09 3.96
C MET A 46 2.84 -0.66 5.42
N SER A 47 2.23 0.51 5.64
CA SER A 47 2.08 1.10 6.97
C SER A 47 1.26 0.20 7.89
N ASN A 48 0.15 -0.38 7.39
CA ASN A 48 -0.66 -1.29 8.20
C ASN A 48 0.07 -2.61 8.49
N ILE A 49 0.84 -3.16 7.54
CA ILE A 49 1.64 -4.37 7.82
C ILE A 49 2.66 -4.09 8.94
N ALA A 50 3.38 -2.97 8.86
CA ALA A 50 4.36 -2.60 9.87
C ALA A 50 3.70 -2.32 11.23
N GLU A 51 2.64 -1.51 11.27
CA GLU A 51 1.93 -1.18 12.51
C GLU A 51 1.35 -2.43 13.18
N GLY A 52 0.73 -3.32 12.42
CA GLY A 52 0.20 -4.57 12.95
C GLY A 52 1.28 -5.49 13.53
N TYR A 53 2.45 -5.55 12.89
CA TYR A 53 3.57 -6.35 13.35
C TYR A 53 4.16 -5.80 14.65
N GLU A 54 4.38 -4.48 14.73
CA GLU A 54 4.97 -3.81 15.90
C GLU A 54 4.09 -3.88 17.15
N ARG A 55 2.78 -4.13 17.01
CA ARG A 55 1.87 -4.35 18.14
C ARG A 55 2.06 -5.69 18.86
N GLY A 56 2.78 -6.64 18.26
CA GLY A 56 3.21 -7.89 18.90
C GLY A 56 2.12 -8.94 19.16
N GLY A 57 0.83 -8.59 19.04
CA GLY A 57 -0.30 -9.52 19.19
C GLY A 57 -0.80 -10.12 17.88
N ASN A 58 -1.00 -11.44 17.83
CA ASN A 58 -1.52 -12.12 16.62
C ASN A 58 -2.88 -11.59 16.16
N GLN A 59 -3.80 -11.32 17.10
CA GLN A 59 -5.15 -10.84 16.77
C GLN A 59 -5.12 -9.43 16.17
N GLU A 60 -4.31 -8.54 16.74
CA GLU A 60 -4.10 -7.19 16.19
C GLU A 60 -3.43 -7.27 14.82
N PHE A 61 -2.39 -8.11 14.68
CA PHE A 61 -1.72 -8.25 13.39
C PHE A 61 -2.68 -8.72 12.28
N ILE A 62 -3.56 -9.69 12.55
CA ILE A 62 -4.61 -10.13 11.61
C ILE A 62 -5.53 -8.97 11.22
N GLN A 63 -5.96 -8.14 12.19
CA GLN A 63 -6.82 -6.99 11.92
C GLN A 63 -6.11 -5.98 10.99
N PHE A 64 -4.86 -5.66 11.26
CA PHE A 64 -4.06 -4.75 10.43
C PHE A 64 -3.78 -5.32 9.02
N LEU A 65 -3.55 -6.63 8.90
CA LEU A 65 -3.45 -7.31 7.61
C LEU A 65 -4.77 -7.23 6.82
N SER A 66 -5.93 -7.28 7.49
CA SER A 66 -7.23 -7.06 6.86
C SER A 66 -7.38 -5.64 6.32
N ILE A 67 -6.89 -4.64 7.05
CA ILE A 67 -6.88 -3.23 6.59
C ILE A 67 -5.96 -3.08 5.38
N ALA A 68 -4.73 -3.64 5.45
CA ALA A 68 -3.80 -3.63 4.33
C ALA A 68 -4.40 -4.28 3.07
N LYS A 69 -5.13 -5.39 3.22
CA LYS A 69 -5.87 -6.04 2.13
C LYS A 69 -6.98 -5.13 1.56
N GLY A 70 -7.65 -4.34 2.40
CA GLY A 70 -8.60 -3.31 1.96
C GLY A 70 -7.92 -2.26 1.06
N SER A 71 -6.76 -1.75 1.48
CA SER A 71 -5.98 -0.80 0.68
C SER A 71 -5.47 -1.39 -0.64
N CYS A 72 -5.16 -2.70 -0.70
CA CYS A 72 -4.89 -3.38 -1.98
C CYS A 72 -6.10 -3.32 -2.94
N GLY A 73 -7.31 -3.44 -2.41
CA GLY A 73 -8.56 -3.29 -3.17
C GLY A 73 -8.73 -1.87 -3.72
N GLU A 74 -8.41 -0.85 -2.91
CA GLU A 74 -8.42 0.54 -3.36
C GLU A 74 -7.42 0.80 -4.48
N VAL A 75 -6.16 0.34 -4.36
CA VAL A 75 -5.15 0.46 -5.43
C VAL A 75 -5.67 -0.18 -6.72
N ARG A 76 -6.27 -1.37 -6.64
CA ARG A 76 -6.85 -2.07 -7.79
C ARG A 76 -7.98 -1.25 -8.43
N CYS A 77 -8.89 -0.70 -7.62
CA CYS A 77 -10.00 0.12 -8.09
C CYS A 77 -9.51 1.40 -8.79
N GLN A 78 -8.53 2.10 -8.22
CA GLN A 78 -7.98 3.31 -8.85
C GLN A 78 -7.25 3.02 -10.18
N ARG A 79 -6.63 1.84 -10.32
CA ARG A 79 -5.97 1.43 -11.56
C ARG A 79 -6.96 1.24 -12.73
N GLU A 80 -8.24 0.99 -12.48
CA GLU A 80 -9.24 0.89 -13.56
C GLU A 80 -9.72 2.26 -14.06
N ARG A 81 -9.23 3.37 -13.46
CA ARG A 81 -9.56 4.75 -13.85
C ARG A 81 -8.52 5.39 -14.78
N VAL A 82 -7.44 4.66 -15.11
CA VAL A 82 -6.31 5.15 -15.91
C VAL A 82 -6.49 4.80 -17.38
#